data_AF-A0A923ISU9-F1
#
_entry.id   AF-A0A923ISU9-F1
#
_cell.length_a   1.000
_cell.length_b   1.000
_cell.length_c   1.000
_cell.angle_alpha   90.00
_cell.angle_beta   90.00
_cell.angle_gamma   90.00
#
_symmetry.space_group_name_H-M   'P 1'
#
loop_
_entity.id
_entity.type
_entity.pdbx_description
1 polymer ?
#
loop_
_entity_poly.entity_id
_entity_poly.type
_entity_poly.pdbx_seq_one_letter_code
_entity_poly.pdbx_strand_id
1 'polypeptide(L)'
;MNKKCDALLSKLQGELTKVENGQFSVLEILRSSLFLIQRALDELRTVVVKGFSSEQEEIDFFKVIKPKCYSQLIYVTERYGFENGKPVLVSEYSAYCKEQLNYFSLFFRQHEFLYQYYRLGAQEMDSVYFVRGADVGGVMGLGVPELDPAFATAGDYLFSTFMAYEKMQAFILAELQAPVALVGSDLMSKKGRKLRWTGEVTNLIELLYGLFETKQFNEGDVDISDMVDVFEQAFEVNLSNFYRRFTTIKRRKSISKTRFLDELRDTVAKRIDDADAYVPAWAK
;
A
#
# COMPACT_ATOMS: atom_id res chain seq x y z
N MET A 1 1.35 37.90 5.36
CA MET A 1 1.11 36.87 4.31
C MET A 1 0.61 35.53 4.87
N ASN A 2 1.10 35.12 6.05
CA ASN A 2 0.88 33.80 6.67
C ASN A 2 -0.59 33.37 6.79
N LYS A 3 -1.50 34.23 7.29
CA LYS A 3 -2.94 33.89 7.42
C LYS A 3 -3.61 33.46 6.10
N LYS A 4 -3.21 34.05 4.96
CA LYS A 4 -3.75 33.65 3.64
C LYS A 4 -3.20 32.30 3.21
N CYS A 5 -1.92 32.04 3.47
CA CYS A 5 -1.30 30.76 3.13
C CYS A 5 -1.81 29.63 4.04
N ASP A 6 -2.03 29.90 5.32
CA ASP A 6 -2.63 28.93 6.26
C ASP A 6 -4.06 28.56 5.85
N ALA A 7 -4.83 29.54 5.38
CA ALA A 7 -6.17 29.29 4.83
C ALA A 7 -6.12 28.45 3.54
N LEU A 8 -5.14 28.68 2.67
CA LEU A 8 -4.91 27.87 1.47
C LEU A 8 -4.53 26.43 1.82
N LEU A 9 -3.62 26.24 2.77
CA LEU A 9 -3.22 24.91 3.25
C LEU A 9 -4.40 24.17 3.89
N SER A 10 -5.21 24.84 4.71
CA SER A 10 -6.40 24.26 5.33
C SER A 10 -7.46 23.89 4.29
N LYS A 11 -7.65 24.74 3.27
CA LYS A 11 -8.54 24.44 2.14
C LYS A 11 -8.05 23.24 1.35
N LEU A 12 -6.75 23.17 1.04
CA LEU A 12 -6.14 22.05 0.33
C LEU A 12 -6.34 20.74 1.12
N GLN A 13 -6.06 20.74 2.43
CA GLN A 13 -6.29 19.57 3.29
C GLN A 13 -7.76 19.14 3.26
N GLY A 14 -8.70 20.08 3.37
CA GLY A 14 -10.13 19.78 3.29
C GLY A 14 -10.58 19.24 1.93
N GLU A 15 -10.00 19.72 0.83
CA GLU A 15 -10.24 19.18 -0.51
C GLU A 15 -9.65 17.78 -0.67
N LEU A 16 -8.43 17.53 -0.17
CA LEU A 16 -7.78 16.21 -0.21
C LEU A 16 -8.60 15.16 0.56
N THR A 17 -9.05 15.48 1.78
CA THR A 17 -9.88 14.56 2.59
C THR A 17 -11.21 14.25 1.89
N LYS A 18 -11.80 15.19 1.14
CA LYS A 18 -13.02 14.93 0.36
C LYS A 18 -12.77 13.95 -0.78
N VAL A 19 -11.63 14.06 -1.46
CA VAL A 19 -11.25 13.13 -2.54
C VAL A 19 -10.97 11.74 -1.96
N GLU A 20 -10.25 11.66 -0.85
CA GLU A 20 -9.96 10.40 -0.15
C GLU A 20 -11.22 9.65 0.31
N ASN A 21 -12.26 10.38 0.72
CA ASN A 21 -13.55 9.80 1.13
C ASN A 21 -14.51 9.49 -0.04
N GLY A 22 -14.10 9.75 -1.28
CA GLY A 22 -14.89 9.43 -2.46
C GLY A 22 -14.90 7.93 -2.78
N GLN A 23 -15.89 7.48 -3.56
CA GLN A 23 -15.92 6.12 -4.12
C GLN A 23 -15.05 6.03 -5.38
N PHE A 24 -13.75 6.32 -5.25
CA PHE A 24 -12.78 6.27 -6.34
C PHE A 24 -11.70 5.22 -6.05
N SER A 25 -11.04 4.73 -7.09
CA SER A 25 -9.84 3.90 -6.90
C SER A 25 -8.69 4.74 -6.33
N VAL A 26 -7.73 4.08 -5.67
CA VAL A 26 -6.55 4.74 -5.07
C VAL A 26 -5.79 5.58 -6.12
N LEU A 27 -5.63 5.07 -7.34
CA LEU A 27 -4.92 5.80 -8.40
C LEU A 27 -5.68 7.03 -8.89
N GLU A 28 -7.02 6.99 -8.93
CA GLU A 28 -7.85 8.15 -9.27
C GLU A 28 -7.77 9.21 -8.18
N ILE A 29 -7.83 8.81 -6.90
CA ILE A 29 -7.65 9.70 -5.75
C ILE A 29 -6.30 10.42 -5.86
N LEU A 30 -5.21 9.69 -6.11
CA LEU A 30 -3.88 10.28 -6.22
C LEU A 30 -3.77 11.27 -7.40
N ARG A 31 -4.34 10.94 -8.56
CA ARG A 31 -4.37 11.85 -9.72
C ARG A 31 -5.15 13.13 -9.44
N SER A 32 -6.33 13.01 -8.83
CA SER A 32 -7.14 14.15 -8.45
C SER A 32 -6.44 15.02 -7.39
N SER A 33 -5.81 14.39 -6.39
CA SER A 33 -5.00 15.08 -5.38
C SER A 33 -3.85 15.85 -6.00
N LEU A 34 -3.15 15.27 -6.99
CA LEU A 34 -2.05 15.92 -7.70
C LEU A 34 -2.50 17.23 -8.36
N PHE A 35 -3.66 17.23 -9.04
CA PHE A 35 -4.22 18.45 -9.64
C PHE A 35 -4.54 19.54 -8.60
N LEU A 36 -5.13 19.16 -7.46
CA LEU A 36 -5.45 20.11 -6.38
C LEU A 36 -4.19 20.71 -5.76
N ILE A 37 -3.16 19.90 -5.55
CA ILE A 37 -1.87 20.33 -4.99
C ILE A 37 -1.16 21.27 -5.96
N GLN A 38 -1.12 20.96 -7.26
CA GLN A 38 -0.53 21.84 -8.27
C GLN A 38 -1.20 23.21 -8.29
N ARG A 39 -2.54 23.25 -8.25
CA ARG A 39 -3.29 24.51 -8.17
C ARG A 39 -2.91 25.32 -6.93
N ALA A 40 -2.79 24.68 -5.77
CA ALA A 40 -2.37 25.35 -4.54
C ALA A 40 -0.93 25.88 -4.62
N LEU A 41 -0.02 25.14 -5.26
CA LEU A 41 1.35 25.59 -5.51
C LEU A 41 1.41 26.79 -6.48
N ASP A 42 0.58 26.81 -7.51
CA ASP A 42 0.46 27.96 -8.41
C ASP A 42 -0.06 29.21 -7.68
N GLU A 43 -1.04 29.04 -6.79
CA GLU A 43 -1.51 30.12 -5.91
C GLU A 43 -0.39 30.64 -4.99
N LEU A 44 0.42 29.74 -4.40
CA LEU A 44 1.61 30.12 -3.61
C LEU A 44 2.68 30.81 -4.44
N ARG A 45 2.85 30.47 -5.73
CA ARG A 45 3.78 31.16 -6.63
C ARG A 45 3.41 32.62 -6.82
N THR A 46 2.13 32.94 -6.89
CA THR A 46 1.68 34.35 -6.97
C THR A 46 2.05 35.17 -5.73
N VAL A 47 2.22 34.53 -4.58
CA VAL A 47 2.65 35.18 -3.34
C VAL A 47 4.13 35.54 -3.42
N VAL A 48 4.97 34.64 -3.94
CA VAL A 48 6.42 34.87 -4.12
C VAL A 48 6.69 36.00 -5.11
N VAL A 49 5.90 36.09 -6.19
CA VAL A 49 6.00 37.18 -7.18
C VAL A 49 5.70 38.56 -6.57
N LYS A 50 4.82 38.63 -5.56
CA LYS A 50 4.51 39.89 -4.87
C LYS A 50 5.64 40.37 -3.95
N GLY A 51 6.64 39.52 -3.69
CA GLY A 51 7.73 39.80 -2.78
C GLY A 51 7.36 39.65 -1.31
N PHE A 52 8.38 39.61 -0.46
CA PHE A 52 8.26 39.50 0.99
C PHE A 52 8.55 40.85 1.65
N SER A 53 7.90 41.12 2.78
CA SER A 53 8.05 42.39 3.52
C SER A 53 9.33 42.41 4.37
N SER A 54 9.86 41.23 4.69
CA SER A 54 11.10 41.05 5.45
C SER A 54 11.74 39.71 5.11
N GLU A 55 13.04 39.58 5.41
CA GLU A 55 13.77 38.31 5.31
C GLU A 55 13.12 37.22 6.17
N GLN A 56 12.64 37.58 7.37
CA GLN A 56 11.92 36.64 8.24
C GLN A 56 10.63 36.12 7.60
N GLU A 57 9.88 36.97 6.87
CA GLU A 57 8.67 36.53 6.16
C GLU A 57 9.02 35.58 5.01
N GLU A 58 10.17 35.78 4.35
CA GLU A 58 10.70 34.87 3.32
C GLU A 58 11.13 33.52 3.93
N ILE A 59 11.85 33.54 5.05
CA ILE A 59 12.26 32.35 5.80
C ILE A 59 11.03 31.56 6.24
N ASP A 60 10.04 32.20 6.87
CA ASP A 60 8.81 31.52 7.31
C ASP A 60 8.09 30.85 6.14
N PHE A 61 8.08 31.51 4.97
CA PHE A 61 7.47 30.96 3.77
C PHE A 61 8.21 29.72 3.26
N PHE A 62 9.53 29.78 3.07
CA PHE A 62 10.33 28.68 2.52
C PHE A 62 10.62 27.57 3.52
N LYS A 63 10.63 27.84 4.82
CA LYS A 63 10.87 26.85 5.87
C LYS A 63 9.60 26.12 6.33
N VAL A 64 8.46 26.81 6.35
CA VAL A 64 7.23 26.28 6.97
C VAL A 64 6.08 26.16 5.99
N ILE A 65 5.74 27.23 5.27
CA ILE A 65 4.51 27.28 4.48
C ILE A 65 4.63 26.43 3.20
N LYS A 66 5.63 26.72 2.37
CA LYS A 66 5.84 26.02 1.11
C LYS A 66 6.14 24.53 1.34
N PRO A 67 6.99 24.13 2.31
CA PRO A 67 7.24 22.71 2.56
C PRO A 67 6.02 21.89 2.93
N LYS A 68 5.05 22.46 3.65
CA LYS A 68 3.78 21.77 3.95
C LYS A 68 2.97 21.44 2.69
N CYS A 69 2.99 22.30 1.67
CA CYS A 69 2.27 22.06 0.42
C CYS A 69 3.07 21.15 -0.51
N TYR A 70 4.35 21.47 -0.71
CA TYR A 70 5.21 20.74 -1.64
C TYR A 70 5.51 19.32 -1.17
N SER A 71 5.55 19.06 0.15
CA SER A 71 5.62 17.69 0.68
C SER A 71 4.41 16.83 0.30
N GLN A 72 3.21 17.41 0.13
CA GLN A 72 2.06 16.65 -0.37
C GLN A 72 2.26 16.24 -1.83
N LEU A 73 2.88 17.09 -2.65
CA LEU A 73 3.19 16.77 -4.05
C LEU A 73 4.14 15.57 -4.10
N ILE A 74 5.26 15.65 -3.37
CA ILE A 74 6.26 14.56 -3.30
C ILE A 74 5.58 13.28 -2.79
N TYR A 75 4.82 13.36 -1.70
CA TYR A 75 4.13 12.20 -1.13
C TYR A 75 3.19 11.55 -2.14
N VAL A 76 2.35 12.32 -2.85
CA VAL A 76 1.41 11.77 -3.83
C VAL A 76 2.15 11.13 -5.01
N THR A 77 3.23 11.75 -5.49
CA THR A 77 4.07 11.20 -6.56
C THR A 77 4.71 9.88 -6.15
N GLU A 78 5.33 9.82 -4.97
CA GLU A 78 5.95 8.60 -4.43
C GLU A 78 4.91 7.51 -4.17
N ARG A 79 3.75 7.88 -3.60
CA ARG A 79 2.63 6.96 -3.37
C ARG A 79 2.09 6.37 -4.68
N TYR A 80 2.02 7.19 -5.74
CA TYR A 80 1.61 6.74 -7.06
C TYR A 80 2.62 5.74 -7.66
N GLY A 81 3.92 6.02 -7.52
CA GLY A 81 4.99 5.09 -7.89
C GLY A 81 4.89 3.77 -7.13
N PHE A 82 4.67 3.85 -5.81
CA PHE A 82 4.50 2.69 -4.94
C PHE A 82 3.32 1.81 -5.35
N GLU A 83 2.15 2.40 -5.63
CA GLU A 83 0.96 1.65 -6.03
C GLU A 83 1.13 0.97 -7.39
N ASN A 84 1.80 1.62 -8.35
CA ASN A 84 2.09 0.99 -9.65
C ASN A 84 3.17 -0.09 -9.58
N GLY A 85 4.13 0.05 -8.66
CA GLY A 85 5.21 -0.92 -8.45
C GLY A 85 4.82 -2.09 -7.56
N LYS A 86 3.60 -2.12 -7.02
CA LYS A 86 3.13 -3.14 -6.08
C LYS A 86 3.17 -4.52 -6.77
N PRO A 87 3.90 -5.51 -6.19
CA PRO A 87 3.98 -6.84 -6.77
C PRO A 87 2.63 -7.55 -6.72
N VAL A 88 2.39 -8.42 -7.70
CA VAL A 88 1.16 -9.25 -7.76
C VAL A 88 1.19 -10.34 -6.69
N LEU A 89 2.37 -10.84 -6.35
CA LEU A 89 2.56 -11.92 -5.39
C LEU A 89 2.68 -11.37 -3.97
N VAL A 90 1.82 -11.86 -3.07
CA VAL A 90 1.80 -11.46 -1.64
C VAL A 90 3.13 -11.77 -0.95
N SER A 91 3.80 -12.86 -1.34
CA SER A 91 5.11 -13.25 -0.80
C SER A 91 6.21 -12.22 -1.09
N GLU A 92 6.10 -11.49 -2.21
CA GLU A 92 7.07 -10.48 -2.63
C GLU A 92 6.76 -9.09 -2.04
N TYR A 93 5.52 -8.88 -1.58
CA TYR A 93 5.08 -7.58 -1.06
C TYR A 93 5.87 -7.13 0.18
N SER A 94 6.19 -8.03 1.10
CA SER A 94 7.00 -7.68 2.28
C SER A 94 8.42 -7.25 1.89
N ALA A 95 9.04 -7.93 0.91
CA ALA A 95 10.36 -7.57 0.41
C ALA A 95 10.34 -6.21 -0.29
N TYR A 96 9.33 -5.98 -1.14
CA TYR A 96 9.10 -4.71 -1.81
C TYR A 96 8.97 -3.54 -0.80
N CYS A 97 8.12 -3.68 0.22
CA CYS A 97 7.97 -2.66 1.25
C CYS A 97 9.28 -2.37 2.00
N LYS A 98 10.07 -3.40 2.32
CA LYS A 98 11.39 -3.23 2.97
C LYS A 98 12.39 -2.50 2.07
N GLU A 99 12.38 -2.80 0.78
CA GLU A 99 13.23 -2.11 -0.20
C GLU A 99 12.87 -0.61 -0.29
N GLN A 100 11.58 -0.29 -0.36
CA GLN A 100 11.10 1.09 -0.35
C GLN A 100 11.48 1.82 0.95
N LEU A 101 11.34 1.17 2.11
CA LEU A 101 11.80 1.73 3.39
C LEU A 101 13.31 1.99 3.43
N ASN A 102 14.10 1.10 2.82
CA ASN A 102 15.55 1.26 2.73
C ASN A 102 15.93 2.46 1.85
N TYR A 103 15.24 2.66 0.73
CA TYR A 103 15.42 3.84 -0.13
C TYR A 103 15.28 5.16 0.68
N PHE A 104 14.21 5.32 1.45
CA PHE A 104 14.02 6.51 2.29
C PHE A 104 15.08 6.62 3.40
N SER A 105 15.49 5.49 3.99
CA SER A 105 16.51 5.46 5.04
C SER A 105 17.88 5.92 4.53
N LEU A 106 18.23 5.55 3.30
CA LEU A 106 19.46 6.01 2.64
C LEU A 106 19.42 7.52 2.39
N PHE A 107 18.27 8.07 1.97
CA PHE A 107 18.11 9.50 1.78
C PHE A 107 18.33 10.29 3.09
N PHE A 108 17.72 9.85 4.20
CA PHE A 108 17.94 10.49 5.49
C PHE A 108 19.40 10.43 5.94
N ARG A 109 20.09 9.32 5.66
CA ARG A 109 21.52 9.18 5.98
C ARG A 109 22.39 10.09 5.12
N GLN A 110 22.08 10.23 3.84
CA GLN A 110 22.80 11.15 2.94
C GLN A 110 22.67 12.61 3.40
N HIS A 111 21.52 12.97 3.97
CA HIS A 111 21.22 14.34 4.41
C HIS A 111 21.15 14.47 5.94
N GLU A 112 21.89 13.63 6.68
CA GLU A 112 21.76 13.47 8.13
C GLU A 112 21.84 14.81 8.88
N PHE A 113 22.83 15.65 8.55
CA PHE A 113 23.02 16.95 9.20
C PHE A 113 21.78 17.85 9.08
N LEU A 114 21.25 18.01 7.86
CA LEU A 114 20.09 18.87 7.63
C LEU A 114 18.80 18.23 8.16
N TYR A 115 18.71 16.90 8.16
CA TYR A 115 17.60 16.19 8.76
C TYR A 115 17.58 16.38 10.29
N GLN A 116 18.73 16.36 10.97
CA GLN A 116 18.82 16.72 12.39
C GLN A 116 18.45 18.19 12.63
N TYR A 117 18.91 19.09 11.77
CA TYR A 117 18.53 20.51 11.82
C TYR A 117 17.01 20.70 11.73
N TYR A 118 16.36 20.01 10.78
CA TYR A 118 14.90 19.95 10.65
C TYR A 118 14.23 19.43 11.93
N ARG A 119 14.69 18.29 12.45
CA ARG A 119 14.10 17.64 13.62
C ARG A 119 14.22 18.43 14.92
N LEU A 120 15.30 19.20 15.06
CA LEU A 120 15.54 20.06 16.23
C LEU A 120 14.77 21.39 16.14
N GLY A 121 14.21 21.74 14.99
CA GLY A 121 13.58 23.05 14.78
C GLY A 121 14.56 24.21 14.90
N ALA A 122 15.84 23.93 14.62
CA ALA A 122 16.96 24.87 14.66
C ALA A 122 16.72 26.08 13.72
N GLN A 123 17.29 27.24 14.02
CA GLN A 123 17.07 28.51 13.31
C GLN A 123 18.37 29.22 12.88
N GLU A 124 19.52 28.70 13.32
CA GLU A 124 20.84 29.32 13.23
C GLU A 124 21.34 29.48 11.79
N MET A 125 20.84 28.66 10.86
CA MET A 125 21.23 28.67 9.45
C MET A 125 20.07 29.04 8.53
N ASP A 126 19.00 29.64 9.06
CA ASP A 126 17.80 29.92 8.27
C ASP A 126 18.06 30.89 7.11
N SER A 127 18.91 31.90 7.32
CA SER A 127 19.32 32.86 6.29
C SER A 127 20.12 32.22 5.15
N VAL A 128 20.76 31.07 5.41
CA VAL A 128 21.55 30.34 4.41
C VAL A 128 20.65 29.40 3.59
N TYR A 129 19.68 28.74 4.24
CA TYR A 129 18.89 27.69 3.60
C TYR A 129 17.55 28.14 3.01
N PHE A 130 16.96 29.23 3.53
CA PHE A 130 15.57 29.62 3.23
C PHE A 130 15.43 31.03 2.64
N VAL A 131 16.54 31.70 2.31
CA VAL A 131 16.54 32.97 1.56
C VAL A 131 16.99 32.70 0.13
N ARG A 132 16.24 33.20 -0.85
CA ARG A 132 16.57 33.02 -2.27
C ARG A 132 17.88 33.74 -2.61
N GLY A 133 18.73 33.08 -3.39
CA GLY A 133 20.00 33.66 -3.85
C GLY A 133 21.11 33.73 -2.80
N ALA A 134 20.90 33.15 -1.61
CA ALA A 134 21.98 32.95 -0.64
C ALA A 134 23.08 32.07 -1.25
N ASP A 135 24.35 32.46 -1.07
CA ASP A 135 25.49 31.65 -1.50
C ASP A 135 25.59 30.42 -0.60
N VAL A 136 25.06 29.30 -1.09
CA VAL A 136 25.12 28.01 -0.40
C VAL A 136 26.53 27.41 -0.48
N GLY A 137 27.53 28.13 -1.02
CA GLY A 137 28.92 28.07 -0.60
C GLY A 137 29.57 26.69 -0.50
N GLY A 138 29.16 25.73 -1.33
CA GLY A 138 29.71 24.38 -1.30
C GLY A 138 28.96 23.34 -0.47
N VAL A 139 27.64 23.46 -0.29
CA VAL A 139 26.79 22.28 0.02
C VAL A 139 26.69 21.39 -1.23
N MET A 140 27.85 20.87 -1.67
CA MET A 140 27.97 19.84 -2.70
C MET A 140 27.22 18.59 -2.25
N GLY A 141 26.35 18.07 -3.11
CA GLY A 141 25.74 16.75 -2.92
C GLY A 141 24.25 16.74 -2.54
N LEU A 142 23.56 17.88 -2.57
CA LEU A 142 22.12 17.88 -2.27
C LEU A 142 21.25 17.19 -3.33
N GLY A 143 21.80 16.87 -4.51
CA GLY A 143 21.09 16.11 -5.56
C GLY A 143 19.71 16.70 -5.90
N VAL A 144 19.52 17.99 -5.63
CA VAL A 144 18.23 18.66 -5.78
C VAL A 144 17.94 18.75 -7.26
N PRO A 145 16.74 18.33 -7.73
CA PRO A 145 16.32 18.58 -9.10
C PRO A 145 16.52 20.05 -9.47
N GLU A 146 16.68 20.36 -10.75
CA GLU A 146 16.74 21.75 -11.22
C GLU A 146 15.44 22.48 -10.81
N LEU A 147 15.49 23.19 -9.69
CA LEU A 147 14.36 23.94 -9.16
C LEU A 147 14.43 25.36 -9.70
N ASP A 148 13.27 25.89 -10.09
CA ASP A 148 13.09 27.28 -10.49
C ASP A 148 13.72 28.24 -9.44
N PRO A 149 14.84 28.91 -9.77
CA PRO A 149 15.55 29.77 -8.83
C PRO A 149 14.70 30.93 -8.30
N ALA A 150 13.63 31.30 -9.02
CA ALA A 150 12.71 32.36 -8.59
C ALA A 150 11.70 31.89 -7.52
N PHE A 151 11.50 30.56 -7.40
CA PHE A 151 10.48 29.96 -6.55
C PHE A 151 11.03 28.91 -5.59
N ALA A 152 12.33 28.64 -5.53
CA ALA A 152 12.88 27.59 -4.67
C ALA A 152 14.18 28.01 -3.98
N THR A 153 14.48 27.30 -2.91
CA THR A 153 15.73 27.36 -2.13
C THR A 153 16.30 25.95 -2.02
N ALA A 154 17.50 25.79 -1.45
CA ALA A 154 18.01 24.45 -1.16
C ALA A 154 17.27 23.81 0.03
N GLY A 155 16.92 24.62 1.04
CA GLY A 155 16.31 24.16 2.28
C GLY A 155 14.85 23.74 2.13
N ASP A 156 14.03 24.51 1.39
CA ASP A 156 12.60 24.23 1.26
C ASP A 156 12.32 22.88 0.60
N TYR A 157 13.07 22.52 -0.44
CA TYR A 157 12.91 21.21 -1.09
C TYR A 157 13.27 20.06 -0.17
N LEU A 158 14.39 20.15 0.56
CA LEU A 158 14.81 19.10 1.47
C LEU A 158 13.84 18.95 2.65
N PHE A 159 13.37 20.06 3.23
CA PHE A 159 12.33 20.03 4.26
C PHE A 159 11.03 19.40 3.72
N SER A 160 10.63 19.75 2.50
CA SER A 160 9.47 19.14 1.84
C SER A 160 9.64 17.63 1.68
N THR A 161 10.85 17.20 1.28
CA THR A 161 11.19 15.80 1.04
C THR A 161 11.22 15.02 2.34
N PHE A 162 11.82 15.58 3.42
CA PHE A 162 11.79 14.97 4.75
C PHE A 162 10.37 14.72 5.23
N MET A 163 9.50 15.74 5.17
CA MET A 163 8.09 15.60 5.56
C MET A 163 7.36 14.53 4.74
N ALA A 164 7.60 14.48 3.43
CA ALA A 164 6.97 13.52 2.54
C ALA A 164 7.45 12.08 2.82
N TYR A 165 8.75 11.89 3.02
CA TYR A 165 9.35 10.59 3.25
C TYR A 165 9.03 10.05 4.65
N GLU A 166 8.96 10.91 5.68
CA GLU A 166 8.45 10.53 7.00
C GLU A 166 7.00 10.02 6.90
N LYS A 167 6.15 10.74 6.15
CA LYS A 167 4.76 10.32 5.89
C LYS A 167 4.69 9.00 5.12
N MET A 168 5.56 8.79 4.12
CA MET A 168 5.61 7.56 3.33
C MET A 168 6.11 6.37 4.14
N GLN A 169 7.13 6.55 4.99
CA GLN A 169 7.60 5.50 5.90
C GLN A 169 6.49 5.08 6.87
N ALA A 170 5.79 6.04 7.49
CA ALA A 170 4.67 5.75 8.39
C ALA A 170 3.55 4.98 7.65
N PHE A 171 3.26 5.37 6.41
CA PHE A 171 2.30 4.67 5.56
C PHE A 171 2.73 3.20 5.29
N ILE A 172 3.96 2.96 4.83
CA ILE A 172 4.44 1.60 4.50
C ILE A 172 4.51 0.73 5.75
N LEU A 173 4.93 1.29 6.90
CA LEU A 173 4.95 0.56 8.17
C LEU A 173 3.53 0.17 8.60
N ALA A 174 2.54 1.04 8.40
CA ALA A 174 1.14 0.71 8.66
C ALA A 174 0.64 -0.41 7.74
N GLU A 175 1.00 -0.41 6.45
CA GLU A 175 0.66 -1.51 5.53
C GLU A 175 1.30 -2.85 5.93
N LEU A 176 2.52 -2.81 6.50
CA LEU A 176 3.21 -4.01 6.98
C LEU A 176 2.67 -4.53 8.32
N GLN A 177 2.13 -3.65 9.17
CA GLN A 177 1.55 -3.99 10.48
C GLN A 177 0.07 -4.31 10.40
N ALA A 178 -0.63 -3.83 9.36
CA ALA A 178 -1.95 -4.32 9.04
C ALA A 178 -1.82 -5.85 8.92
N PRO A 179 -2.64 -6.63 9.65
CA PRO A 179 -2.68 -8.06 9.38
C PRO A 179 -2.88 -8.20 7.88
N VAL A 180 -2.15 -9.12 7.24
CA VAL A 180 -2.40 -9.55 5.86
C VAL A 180 -3.76 -10.25 5.84
N ALA A 181 -4.81 -9.57 6.26
CA ALA A 181 -6.10 -9.77 5.71
C ALA A 181 -5.89 -9.48 4.22
N LEU A 182 -6.10 -10.50 3.41
CA LEU A 182 -6.41 -10.34 2.01
C LEU A 182 -7.73 -9.55 1.95
N VAL A 183 -7.69 -8.27 2.37
CA VAL A 183 -8.83 -7.35 2.31
C VAL A 183 -8.99 -7.06 0.83
N GLY A 184 -9.81 -7.88 0.19
CA GLY A 184 -10.37 -7.58 -1.11
C GLY A 184 -9.43 -7.72 -2.30
N SER A 185 -8.37 -8.53 -2.25
CA SER A 185 -7.93 -9.13 -3.52
C SER A 185 -9.00 -10.13 -3.90
N ASP A 186 -9.93 -9.71 -4.75
CA ASP A 186 -10.90 -10.59 -5.36
C ASP A 186 -10.10 -11.76 -5.98
N LEU A 187 -10.12 -12.93 -5.34
CA LEU A 187 -9.39 -14.11 -5.79
C LEU A 187 -10.06 -14.57 -7.09
N MET A 188 -9.60 -13.98 -8.18
CA MET A 188 -10.13 -14.17 -9.51
C MET A 188 -9.31 -15.22 -10.23
N SER A 189 -10.01 -16.12 -10.91
CA SER A 189 -9.36 -16.93 -11.95
C SER A 189 -8.76 -16.03 -13.03
N LYS A 190 -7.81 -16.56 -13.81
CA LYS A 190 -7.25 -15.87 -15.00
C LYS A 190 -8.31 -15.38 -16.01
N LYS A 191 -9.55 -15.89 -15.91
CA LYS A 191 -10.71 -15.51 -16.72
C LYS A 191 -11.61 -14.46 -16.02
N GLY A 192 -11.16 -13.83 -14.95
CA GLY A 192 -11.92 -12.83 -14.19
C GLY A 192 -13.14 -13.40 -13.46
N ARG A 193 -13.19 -14.72 -13.19
CA ARG A 193 -14.29 -15.34 -12.45
C ARG A 193 -13.92 -15.58 -11.01
N LYS A 194 -14.81 -15.17 -10.12
CA LYS A 194 -14.77 -15.44 -8.69
C LYS A 194 -15.35 -16.82 -8.39
N LEU A 195 -14.72 -17.55 -7.48
CA LEU A 195 -15.24 -18.81 -6.96
C LEU A 195 -15.88 -18.57 -5.60
N ARG A 196 -17.02 -19.23 -5.36
CA ARG A 196 -17.72 -19.23 -4.08
C ARG A 196 -18.09 -20.66 -3.73
N TRP A 197 -17.96 -21.05 -2.47
CA TRP A 197 -18.41 -22.36 -2.04
C TRP A 197 -19.91 -22.35 -1.84
N THR A 198 -20.62 -23.13 -2.65
CA THR A 198 -22.09 -23.28 -2.57
C THR A 198 -22.52 -24.63 -2.01
N GLY A 199 -21.57 -25.53 -1.74
CA GLY A 199 -21.83 -26.85 -1.16
C GLY A 199 -22.04 -26.82 0.34
N GLU A 200 -22.21 -27.99 0.95
CA GLU A 200 -22.30 -28.08 2.40
C GLU A 200 -20.97 -27.68 3.06
N VAL A 201 -21.05 -26.88 4.13
CA VAL A 201 -19.87 -26.48 4.92
C VAL A 201 -19.16 -27.70 5.52
N THR A 202 -19.91 -28.74 5.88
CA THR A 202 -19.33 -29.98 6.43
C THR A 202 -18.44 -30.70 5.41
N ASN A 203 -18.78 -30.65 4.13
CA ASN A 203 -17.96 -31.23 3.05
C ASN A 203 -16.64 -30.48 2.88
N LEU A 204 -16.69 -29.14 2.97
CA LEU A 204 -15.47 -28.32 2.90
C LEU A 204 -14.55 -28.56 4.09
N ILE A 205 -15.10 -28.75 5.29
CA ILE A 205 -14.33 -29.11 6.48
C ILE A 205 -13.71 -30.51 6.34
N GLU A 206 -14.46 -31.48 5.82
CA GLU A 206 -13.93 -32.83 5.55
C GLU A 206 -12.74 -32.78 4.59
N LEU A 207 -12.85 -31.98 3.52
CA LEU A 207 -11.76 -31.73 2.57
C LEU A 207 -10.56 -31.05 3.23
N LEU A 208 -10.78 -30.01 4.02
CA LEU A 208 -9.74 -29.28 4.74
C LEU A 208 -8.94 -30.19 5.68
N TYR A 209 -9.62 -31.04 6.45
CA TYR A 209 -8.93 -32.03 7.30
C TYR A 209 -8.19 -33.07 6.45
N GLY A 210 -8.76 -33.54 5.34
CA GLY A 210 -8.04 -34.43 4.42
C GLY A 210 -6.75 -33.80 3.89
N LEU A 211 -6.80 -32.53 3.50
CA LEU A 211 -5.64 -31.75 3.05
C LEU A 211 -4.62 -31.48 4.17
N PHE A 212 -5.09 -31.23 5.39
CA PHE A 212 -4.24 -31.01 6.55
C PHE A 212 -3.45 -32.27 6.95
N GLU A 213 -4.07 -33.45 6.85
CA GLU A 213 -3.44 -34.72 7.21
C GLU A 213 -2.43 -35.20 6.15
N THR A 214 -2.54 -34.75 4.89
CA THR A 214 -1.55 -35.11 3.85
C THR A 214 -0.24 -34.33 3.97
N LYS A 215 -0.18 -33.29 4.83
CA LYS A 215 1.02 -32.49 5.12
C LYS A 215 1.70 -31.89 3.88
N GLN A 216 0.92 -31.63 2.83
CA GLN A 216 1.45 -31.10 1.56
C GLN A 216 1.65 -29.58 1.57
N PHE A 217 1.09 -28.86 2.54
CA PHE A 217 1.25 -27.41 2.67
C PHE A 217 2.48 -27.08 3.51
N ASN A 218 3.30 -26.13 3.04
CA ASN A 218 4.50 -25.61 3.71
C ASN A 218 5.36 -26.70 4.38
N GLU A 219 5.68 -27.77 3.65
CA GLU A 219 6.51 -28.89 4.16
C GLU A 219 5.94 -29.57 5.43
N GLY A 220 4.63 -29.43 5.66
CA GLY A 220 3.92 -29.96 6.82
C GLY A 220 3.84 -29.00 8.02
N ASP A 221 4.44 -27.81 7.93
CA ASP A 221 4.44 -26.79 8.98
C ASP A 221 3.30 -25.78 8.76
N VAL A 222 2.08 -26.21 9.07
CA VAL A 222 0.85 -25.42 8.95
C VAL A 222 -0.11 -25.78 10.08
N ASP A 223 -0.75 -24.78 10.69
CA ASP A 223 -1.89 -25.00 11.58
C ASP A 223 -3.19 -25.11 10.76
N ILE A 224 -4.09 -25.98 11.20
CA ILE A 224 -5.40 -26.13 10.58
C ILE A 224 -6.22 -24.83 10.67
N SER A 225 -6.01 -24.00 11.70
CA SER A 225 -6.63 -22.68 11.77
C SER A 225 -6.26 -21.81 10.57
N ASP A 226 -4.98 -21.80 10.19
CA ASP A 226 -4.48 -21.00 9.08
C ASP A 226 -5.10 -21.46 7.75
N MET A 227 -5.23 -22.79 7.57
CA MET A 227 -5.91 -23.35 6.40
C MET A 227 -7.40 -22.98 6.35
N VAL A 228 -8.08 -23.01 7.50
CA VAL A 228 -9.49 -22.63 7.60
C VAL A 228 -9.66 -21.15 7.22
N ASP A 229 -8.84 -20.26 7.76
CA ASP A 229 -8.92 -18.82 7.50
C ASP A 229 -8.70 -18.50 6.01
N VAL A 230 -7.74 -19.18 5.37
CA VAL A 230 -7.49 -19.02 3.92
C VAL A 230 -8.69 -19.51 3.11
N PHE A 231 -9.30 -20.64 3.46
CA PHE A 231 -10.45 -21.18 2.72
C PHE A 231 -11.73 -20.36 2.96
N GLU A 232 -11.95 -19.81 4.16
CA GLU A 232 -13.04 -18.87 4.44
C GLU A 232 -12.96 -17.64 3.52
N GLN A 233 -11.75 -17.07 3.39
CA GLN A 233 -11.49 -15.92 2.52
C GLN A 233 -11.61 -16.28 1.04
N ALA A 234 -11.01 -17.39 0.61
CA ALA A 234 -10.99 -17.80 -0.80
C ALA A 234 -12.37 -18.15 -1.37
N PHE A 235 -13.25 -18.72 -0.54
CA PHE A 235 -14.55 -19.20 -0.98
C PHE A 235 -15.75 -18.41 -0.44
N GLU A 236 -15.50 -17.33 0.32
CA GLU A 236 -16.50 -16.48 0.96
C GLU A 236 -17.54 -17.27 1.76
N VAL A 237 -17.04 -18.16 2.62
CA VAL A 237 -17.87 -19.10 3.39
C VAL A 237 -17.51 -19.04 4.88
N ASN A 238 -18.50 -19.23 5.74
CA ASN A 238 -18.29 -19.27 7.18
C ASN A 238 -18.05 -20.72 7.66
N LEU A 239 -16.79 -21.00 7.99
CA LEU A 239 -16.28 -22.23 8.57
C LEU A 239 -16.17 -22.19 10.11
N SER A 240 -16.76 -21.19 10.76
CA SER A 240 -16.78 -21.09 12.23
C SER A 240 -17.19 -22.41 12.91
N ASN A 241 -16.59 -22.72 14.06
CA ASN A 241 -16.78 -23.99 14.77
C ASN A 241 -16.26 -25.24 14.00
N PHE A 242 -15.24 -25.10 13.17
CA PHE A 242 -14.69 -26.21 12.38
C PHE A 242 -14.28 -27.43 13.23
N TYR A 243 -13.70 -27.24 14.43
CA TYR A 243 -13.41 -28.33 15.38
C TYR A 243 -14.64 -29.13 15.80
N ARG A 244 -15.75 -28.45 16.11
CA ARG A 244 -17.02 -29.09 16.49
C ARG A 244 -17.63 -29.84 15.31
N ARG A 245 -17.62 -29.22 14.14
CA ARG A 245 -18.13 -29.82 12.90
C ARG A 245 -17.34 -31.06 12.52
N PHE A 246 -16.02 -31.04 12.65
CA PHE A 246 -15.19 -32.24 12.46
C PHE A 246 -15.46 -33.33 13.50
N THR A 247 -15.70 -32.96 14.76
CA THR A 247 -16.14 -33.91 15.79
C THR A 247 -17.44 -34.60 15.40
N THR A 248 -18.38 -33.87 14.79
CA THR A 248 -19.62 -34.45 14.24
C THR A 248 -19.33 -35.43 13.10
N ILE A 249 -18.42 -35.09 12.18
CA ILE A 249 -17.97 -36.00 11.10
C ILE A 249 -17.42 -37.31 11.71
N LYS A 250 -16.53 -37.21 12.71
CA LYS A 250 -15.94 -38.36 13.41
C LYS A 250 -16.98 -39.29 14.07
N ARG A 251 -18.11 -38.73 14.48
CA ARG A 251 -19.21 -39.43 15.18
C ARG A 251 -20.32 -39.94 14.26
N ARG A 252 -20.25 -39.70 12.94
CA ARG A 252 -21.24 -40.22 12.00
C ARG A 252 -21.27 -41.75 12.06
N LYS A 253 -22.48 -42.32 12.09
CA LYS A 253 -22.73 -43.78 12.02
C LYS A 253 -22.86 -44.27 10.56
N SER A 254 -22.49 -43.45 9.59
CA SER A 254 -22.53 -43.81 8.16
C SER A 254 -21.49 -44.86 7.82
N ILE A 255 -21.74 -45.61 6.74
CA ILE A 255 -20.87 -46.68 6.24
C ILE A 255 -19.45 -46.16 5.98
N SER A 256 -19.32 -44.94 5.45
CA SER A 256 -18.05 -44.21 5.39
C SER A 256 -18.08 -42.98 6.30
N LYS A 257 -17.00 -42.76 7.05
CA LYS A 257 -16.78 -41.56 7.86
C LYS A 257 -16.34 -40.36 7.01
N THR A 258 -15.76 -40.62 5.84
CA THR A 258 -15.22 -39.63 4.90
C THR A 258 -15.99 -39.67 3.57
N ARG A 259 -17.32 -39.54 3.68
CA ARG A 259 -18.24 -39.68 2.55
C ARG A 259 -17.92 -38.73 1.40
N PHE A 260 -17.57 -37.49 1.69
CA PHE A 260 -17.31 -36.50 0.65
C PHE A 260 -15.99 -36.77 -0.06
N LEU A 261 -14.96 -37.19 0.67
CA LEU A 261 -13.68 -37.58 0.07
C LEU A 261 -13.83 -38.83 -0.83
N ASP A 262 -14.65 -39.80 -0.42
CA ASP A 262 -14.97 -40.96 -1.26
C ASP A 262 -15.68 -40.54 -2.55
N GLU A 263 -16.66 -39.65 -2.46
CA GLU A 263 -17.36 -39.09 -3.62
C GLU A 263 -16.42 -38.35 -4.57
N LEU A 264 -15.48 -37.55 -4.03
CA LEU A 264 -14.45 -36.87 -4.81
C LEU A 264 -13.55 -37.86 -5.55
N ARG A 265 -13.07 -38.91 -4.85
CA ARG A 265 -12.24 -39.97 -5.45
C ARG A 265 -12.99 -40.64 -6.59
N ASP A 266 -14.20 -41.11 -6.35
CA ASP A 266 -14.98 -41.90 -7.30
C ASP A 266 -15.34 -41.05 -8.55
N THR A 267 -15.66 -39.77 -8.35
CA THR A 267 -15.95 -38.84 -9.45
C THR A 267 -14.74 -38.58 -10.32
N VAL A 268 -13.55 -38.39 -9.72
CA VAL A 268 -12.30 -38.19 -10.47
C VAL A 268 -11.89 -39.48 -11.19
N ALA A 269 -11.97 -40.64 -10.53
CA ALA A 269 -11.65 -41.93 -11.13
C ALA A 269 -12.54 -42.21 -12.36
N LYS A 270 -13.85 -42.03 -12.22
CA LYS A 270 -14.79 -42.16 -13.34
C LYS A 270 -14.44 -41.23 -14.51
N ARG A 271 -14.04 -39.98 -14.23
CA ARG A 271 -13.66 -39.03 -15.26
C ARG A 271 -12.42 -39.47 -16.04
N ILE A 272 -11.48 -40.14 -15.39
CA ILE A 272 -10.29 -40.73 -16.01
C ILE A 272 -10.71 -41.92 -16.89
N ASP A 273 -11.48 -42.86 -16.34
CA ASP A 273 -11.96 -44.04 -17.06
C ASP A 273 -12.79 -43.65 -18.31
N ASP A 274 -13.66 -42.65 -18.21
CA ASP A 274 -14.46 -42.14 -19.33
C ASP A 274 -13.60 -41.46 -20.42
N ALA A 275 -12.45 -40.89 -20.06
CA ALA A 275 -11.52 -40.27 -21.01
C ALA A 275 -10.64 -41.30 -21.72
N ASP A 276 -10.31 -42.39 -21.01
CA ASP A 276 -9.55 -43.53 -21.54
C ASP A 276 -10.47 -44.56 -22.25
N ALA A 277 -11.79 -44.37 -22.18
CA ALA A 277 -12.76 -45.20 -22.86
C ALA A 277 -12.56 -45.13 -24.39
N TYR A 278 -12.26 -46.29 -24.97
CA TYR A 278 -12.07 -46.47 -26.41
C TYR A 278 -13.27 -45.95 -27.22
N VAL A 279 -13.03 -44.97 -28.10
CA VAL A 279 -14.02 -44.52 -29.10
C VAL A 279 -13.84 -45.36 -30.37
N PRO A 280 -14.79 -46.24 -30.74
CA PRO A 280 -14.67 -47.03 -31.95
C PRO A 280 -14.64 -46.15 -33.20
N ALA A 281 -13.80 -46.53 -34.17
CA ALA A 281 -13.57 -45.77 -35.41
C ALA A 281 -14.83 -45.53 -36.27
N TRP A 282 -15.93 -46.25 -36.02
CA TRP A 282 -17.20 -46.09 -36.73
C TRP A 282 -18.10 -44.97 -36.17
N ALA A 283 -17.72 -44.36 -35.03
CA ALA A 283 -18.48 -43.29 -34.37
C ALA A 283 -17.91 -41.88 -34.63
N LYS A 284 -16.97 -41.72 -35.57
CA LYS A 284 -16.47 -40.43 -36.07
C LYS A 284 -17.07 -40.10 -37.43
#